data_AF-A0A937FR80-F1
#
_entry.id   AF-A0A937FR80-F1
#
_cell.length_a   1.000
_cell.length_b   1.000
_cell.length_c   1.000
_cell.angle_alpha   90.00
_cell.angle_beta   90.00
_cell.angle_gamma   90.00
#
_symmetry.space_group_name_H-M   'P 1'
#
loop_
_entity.id
_entity.type
_entity.pdbx_description
1 polymer ?
#
loop_
_entity_poly.entity_id
_entity_poly.type
_entity_poly.pdbx_seq_one_letter_code
_entity_poly.pdbx_strand_id
1 'polypeptide(L)'
;MLIRAHGWTRALAAGTSLAEIARAEGCSEAFLRTRAKLAFLSPKIQTAILDGTQPPDCTLTKLVRLPLPLDWQAQERALGV
;
A
#
# COMPACT_ATOMS: atom_id res chain seq x y z
N MET A 1 -4.54 -4.38 6.93
CA MET A 1 -4.37 -3.14 6.14
C MET A 1 -4.20 -3.40 4.64
N LEU A 2 -3.43 -4.42 4.21
CA LEU A 2 -3.29 -4.78 2.79
C LEU A 2 -4.63 -5.11 2.10
N ILE A 3 -5.51 -5.87 2.75
CA ILE A 3 -6.85 -6.19 2.23
C ILE A 3 -7.67 -4.91 1.95
N ARG A 4 -7.60 -3.91 2.84
CA ARG A 4 -8.27 -2.62 2.64
C ARG A 4 -7.67 -1.84 1.48
N ALA A 5 -6.33 -1.80 1.37
CA ALA A 5 -5.64 -1.17 0.26
C ALA A 5 -6.08 -1.76 -1.10
N HIS A 6 -6.16 -3.09 -1.20
CA HIS A 6 -6.68 -3.79 -2.38
C HIS A 6 -8.17 -3.50 -2.63
N GLY A 7 -8.97 -3.39 -1.57
CA GLY A 7 -10.37 -2.98 -1.68
C GLY A 7 -10.53 -1.58 -2.28
N TRP A 8 -9.73 -0.62 -1.82
CA TRP A 8 -9.76 0.75 -2.32
C TRP A 8 -9.27 0.86 -3.77
N THR A 9 -8.20 0.16 -4.15
CA THR A 9 -7.74 0.17 -5.55
C THR A 9 -8.76 -0.43 -6.49
N ARG A 10 -9.47 -1.49 -6.07
CA ARG A 10 -10.57 -2.07 -6.85
C ARG A 10 -11.76 -1.12 -6.98
N ALA A 11 -12.14 -0.42 -5.92
CA ALA A 11 -13.19 0.59 -5.97
C ALA A 11 -12.83 1.76 -6.90
N LEU A 12 -11.58 2.24 -6.82
CA LEU A 12 -11.05 3.25 -7.74
C LEU A 12 -11.09 2.77 -9.19
N ALA A 13 -10.67 1.52 -9.45
CA ALA A 13 -10.73 0.93 -10.79
C ALA A 13 -12.16 0.76 -11.31
N ALA A 14 -13.14 0.56 -10.42
CA ALA A 14 -14.56 0.51 -10.75
C ALA A 14 -15.20 1.91 -10.94
N GLY A 15 -14.43 2.99 -10.82
CA GLY A 15 -14.89 4.35 -11.02
C GLY A 15 -15.44 5.05 -9.76
N THR A 16 -15.34 4.42 -8.59
CA THR A 16 -15.68 5.09 -7.32
C THR A 16 -14.64 6.16 -7.01
N SER A 17 -15.08 7.37 -6.66
CA SER A 17 -14.17 8.46 -6.36
C SER A 17 -13.43 8.25 -5.03
N LEU A 18 -12.25 8.86 -4.91
CA LEU A 18 -11.48 8.79 -3.66
C LEU A 18 -12.25 9.41 -2.48
N ALA A 19 -13.03 10.47 -2.73
CA ALA A 19 -13.88 11.13 -1.74
C ALA A 19 -14.99 10.21 -1.21
N GLU A 20 -15.62 9.42 -2.08
CA GLU A 20 -16.65 8.45 -1.67
C GLU A 20 -16.07 7.33 -0.81
N ILE A 21 -14.90 6.80 -1.19
CA ILE A 21 -14.19 5.78 -0.40
C ILE A 21 -13.77 6.38 0.95
N ALA A 22 -13.28 7.61 0.98
CA ALA A 22 -12.86 8.32 2.20
C ALA A 22 -14.04 8.47 3.17
N ARG A 23 -15.19 8.89 2.66
CA ARG A 23 -16.43 9.03 3.41
C ARG A 23 -16.92 7.70 3.95
N ALA A 24 -16.91 6.63 3.14
CA ALA A 24 -17.34 5.30 3.55
C ALA A 24 -16.43 4.71 4.65
N GLU A 25 -15.13 5.01 4.59
CA GLU A 25 -14.12 4.50 5.53
C GLU A 25 -13.91 5.40 6.76
N GLY A 26 -14.60 6.55 6.82
CA GLY A 26 -14.46 7.53 7.91
C GLY A 26 -13.05 8.13 8.03
N CYS A 27 -12.34 8.29 6.91
CA CYS A 27 -10.96 8.79 6.89
C CYS A 27 -10.77 9.88 5.83
N SER A 28 -9.58 10.50 5.80
CA SER A 28 -9.28 11.52 4.80
C SER A 28 -8.81 10.92 3.47
N GLU A 29 -9.02 11.62 2.37
CA GLU A 29 -8.50 11.20 1.05
C GLU A 29 -6.96 11.07 1.06
N ALA A 30 -6.27 11.94 1.80
CA ALA A 30 -4.82 11.86 1.96
C ALA A 30 -4.40 10.55 2.67
N PHE A 31 -5.17 10.12 3.67
CA PHE A 31 -4.97 8.86 4.38
C PHE A 31 -5.16 7.64 3.45
N LEU A 32 -6.16 7.69 2.56
CA LEU A 32 -6.38 6.65 1.58
C LEU A 32 -5.29 6.62 0.52
N ARG A 33 -4.96 7.77 -0.09
CA ARG A 33 -3.96 7.87 -1.17
C ARG A 33 -2.61 7.32 -0.73
N THR A 34 -2.22 7.62 0.50
CA THR A 34 -0.96 7.14 1.08
C THR A 34 -0.94 5.63 1.27
N ARG A 35 -2.05 5.04 1.73
CA ARG A 35 -2.14 3.61 2.04
C ARG A 35 -2.59 2.72 0.87
N ALA A 36 -3.29 3.28 -0.12
CA ALA A 36 -3.63 2.59 -1.36
C ALA A 36 -2.37 2.14 -2.12
N LYS A 37 -1.25 2.86 -1.96
CA LYS A 37 0.07 2.45 -2.48
C LYS A 37 0.49 1.05 -2.04
N LEU A 38 0.06 0.61 -0.86
CA LEU A 38 0.41 -0.71 -0.32
C LEU A 38 -0.14 -1.86 -1.17
N ALA A 39 -1.20 -1.64 -1.96
CA ALA A 39 -1.74 -2.64 -2.88
C ALA A 39 -0.80 -2.92 -4.07
N PHE A 40 0.14 -2.01 -4.36
CA PHE A 40 1.07 -2.09 -5.49
C PHE A 40 2.48 -2.58 -5.09
N LEU A 41 2.65 -3.00 -3.84
CA LEU A 41 3.90 -3.61 -3.38
C LEU A 41 4.12 -4.96 -4.07
N SER A 42 5.38 -5.40 -4.20
CA SER A 42 5.65 -6.73 -4.72
C SER A 42 4.96 -7.82 -3.88
N PRO A 43 4.52 -8.93 -4.50
CA PRO A 43 3.93 -10.04 -3.75
C PRO A 43 4.83 -10.51 -2.61
N LYS A 44 6.15 -10.52 -2.81
CA LYS A 44 7.14 -10.91 -1.80
C LYS A 44 7.11 -10.00 -0.58
N ILE A 45 7.06 -8.68 -0.78
CA ILE A 45 6.93 -7.71 0.31
C ILE A 45 5.58 -7.86 1.01
N GLN A 46 4.50 -8.06 0.25
CA GLN A 46 3.17 -8.27 0.84
C GLN A 46 3.15 -9.53 1.72
N THR A 47 3.74 -10.64 1.25
CA THR A 47 3.90 -11.87 2.03
C THR A 47 4.74 -11.64 3.27
N ALA A 48 5.90 -10.98 3.16
CA ALA A 48 6.75 -10.69 4.32
C ALA A 48 6.01 -9.86 5.39
N ILE A 49 5.18 -8.88 4.99
CA ILE A 49 4.34 -8.09 5.89
C ILE A 49 3.25 -8.96 6.55
N LEU A 50 2.63 -9.86 5.80
CA LEU A 50 1.58 -10.75 6.31
C LEU A 50 2.14 -11.80 7.28
N ASP A 51 3.33 -12.31 6.98
CA ASP A 51 4.02 -13.33 7.77
C ASP A 51 4.74 -12.74 8.99
N GLY A 52 4.82 -11.41 9.10
CA GLY A 52 5.56 -10.73 10.16
C GLY A 52 7.08 -10.86 10.04
N THR A 53 7.56 -11.27 8.86
CA THR A 53 8.98 -11.51 8.54
C THR A 53 9.62 -10.33 7.80
N GLN A 54 8.90 -9.21 7.68
CA GLN A 54 9.44 -8.03 7.04
C GLN A 54 10.70 -7.52 7.78
N PRO A 55 11.71 -7.02 7.05
CA PRO A 55 12.88 -6.41 7.66
C PRO A 55 12.49 -5.30 8.64
N PRO A 56 13.26 -5.05 9.71
CA PRO A 56 12.98 -3.97 10.67
C PRO A 56 12.92 -2.59 9.99
N ASP A 57 13.62 -2.45 8.87
CA ASP A 57 13.59 -1.26 8.02
C ASP A 57 12.34 -1.13 7.15
N CYS A 58 11.52 -2.18 7.00
CA CYS A 58 10.30 -2.17 6.22
C CYS A 58 9.11 -1.69 7.06
N THR A 59 9.13 -0.40 7.42
CA THR A 59 8.08 0.23 8.23
C THR A 59 6.97 0.83 7.36
N LEU A 60 5.74 0.90 7.90
CA LEU A 60 4.60 1.56 7.25
C LEU A 60 4.93 3.00 6.81
N THR A 61 5.68 3.73 7.65
CA THR A 61 6.13 5.09 7.35
C THR A 61 7.01 5.14 6.11
N LYS A 62 7.98 4.23 5.97
CA LYS A 62 8.84 4.13 4.79
C LYS A 62 8.03 3.74 3.54
N LEU A 63 7.17 2.74 3.65
CA LEU A 63 6.31 2.29 2.54
C LEU A 63 5.41 3.40 1.98
N VAL A 64 4.96 4.30 2.84
CA VAL A 64 4.05 5.39 2.48
C VAL A 64 4.79 6.65 1.99
N ARG A 65 5.93 6.98 2.60
CA ARG A 65 6.68 8.23 2.34
C ARG A 65 7.71 8.09 1.24
N LEU A 66 8.30 6.91 1.05
CA LEU A 66 9.32 6.71 0.03
C LEU A 66 8.67 6.65 -1.35
N PRO A 67 9.23 7.32 -2.37
CA PRO A 67 8.84 7.08 -3.75
C PRO A 67 9.34 5.68 -4.16
N LEU A 68 8.54 4.66 -3.88
CA LEU A 68 8.85 3.30 -4.28
C LEU A 68 8.75 3.19 -5.82
N PRO A 69 9.75 2.56 -6.47
CA PRO A 69 9.67 2.30 -7.90
C PRO A 69 8.49 1.38 -8.21
N LEU A 70 7.92 1.47 -9.41
CA LEU A 70 6.87 0.54 -9.85
C LEU A 70 7.42 -0.86 -10.13
N ASP A 71 8.72 -0.96 -10.45
CA ASP A 71 9.41 -2.23 -10.61
C ASP A 71 9.55 -2.96 -9.27
N TRP A 72 9.01 -4.17 -9.19
CA TRP A 72 9.00 -4.97 -7.97
C TRP A 72 10.40 -5.35 -7.49
N GLN A 73 11.33 -5.67 -8.40
CA GLN A 73 12.70 -6.01 -7.98
C GLN A 73 13.41 -4.81 -7.35
N ALA A 74 13.17 -3.60 -7.89
CA ALA A 74 13.68 -2.37 -7.32
C ALA A 74 13.02 -2.04 -5.97
N GLN A 75 11.74 -2.37 -5.75
CA GLN A 75 11.11 -2.25 -4.44
C GLN A 75 11.75 -3.20 -3.43
N GLU A 76 11.95 -4.46 -3.80
CA GLU A 76 12.57 -5.49 -2.95
C GLU A 76 13.97 -5.09 -2.53
N ARG A 77 14.79 -4.58 -3.46
CA ARG A 77 16.12 -4.03 -3.14
C ARG A 77 16.05 -2.81 -2.22
N ALA A 78 15.10 -1.91 -2.43
CA ALA A 78 14.96 -0.70 -1.61
C ALA A 78 14.49 -1.00 -0.17
N LEU A 79 13.76 -2.11 0.02
CA LEU A 79 13.20 -2.51 1.32
C LEU A 79 13.97 -3.66 1.98
N GLY A 80 14.94 -4.25 1.28
CA GLY A 80 15.77 -5.34 1.79
C GLY A 80 15.04 -6.68 1.91
N VAL A 81 14.08 -6.94 1.01
CA VAL A 81 13.23 -8.15 1.03
C VAL A 81 13.73 -9.21 0.05
#